data_AF-A0A9D2DZH4-F1
#
_entry.id   AF-A0A9D2DZH4-F1
#
_cell.length_a   1.000
_cell.length_b   1.000
_cell.length_c   1.000
_cell.angle_alpha   90.00
_cell.angle_beta   90.00
_cell.angle_gamma   90.00
#
_symmetry.space_group_name_H-M   'P 1'
#
loop_
_entity.id
_entity.type
_entity.pdbx_description
1 polymer ?
#
loop_
_entity_poly.entity_id
_entity_poly.type
_entity_poly.pdbx_seq_one_letter_code
_entity_poly.pdbx_strand_id
1 'polypeptide(L)'
;MSYVSPMGAYIQTDSSSGVMASVDETISMLQTFLESTNAQEEVKSFEDDEVAANVSDWSETSSGASDSALASAARNVAMSMGGSNPTGYCLGGVNQALRNAYGEEFGLWQASAYQTVPVLRSEPFTSKFKEVKVSRDELPNLPAGSIVVWDQSPGHPHGHISIALGNGQEASDYVGSQMTTRDAEYYVFVPK
;
A
#
# COMPACT_ATOMS: atom_id res chain seq x y z
N MET A 1 15.24 18.12 73.13
CA MET A 1 14.30 17.55 74.12
C MET A 1 12.98 17.36 73.42
N SER A 2 12.24 16.25 73.45
CA SER A 2 12.47 14.83 73.75
C SER A 2 11.24 14.13 73.14
N TYR A 3 11.44 12.87 72.74
CA TYR A 3 10.45 11.90 72.24
C TYR A 3 9.08 11.91 72.92
N VAL A 4 8.02 11.60 72.15
CA VAL A 4 7.22 10.35 72.30
C VAL A 4 6.22 10.16 71.14
N SER A 5 6.27 8.97 70.51
CA SER A 5 5.11 8.26 69.92
C SER A 5 4.56 7.29 70.99
N PRO A 6 3.31 6.74 70.97
CA PRO A 6 2.87 5.77 69.93
C PRO A 6 1.33 5.57 69.71
N MET A 7 1.01 4.69 68.73
CA MET A 7 -0.18 3.80 68.58
C MET A 7 -1.60 4.41 68.42
N GLY A 8 -2.50 3.96 67.53
CA GLY A 8 -2.50 2.85 66.57
C GLY A 8 -3.84 2.74 65.80
N ALA A 9 -3.80 1.97 64.70
CA ALA A 9 -4.86 1.21 63.99
C ALA A 9 -6.15 1.89 63.46
N TYR A 10 -6.39 1.83 62.14
CA TYR A 10 -7.16 0.78 61.43
C TYR A 10 -7.23 1.05 59.90
N ILE A 11 -7.34 -0.02 59.11
CA ILE A 11 -7.31 -0.10 57.63
C ILE A 11 -8.74 -0.12 57.05
N GLN A 12 -9.03 0.59 55.94
CA GLN A 12 -9.68 0.05 54.72
C GLN A 12 -9.87 1.09 53.59
N THR A 13 -9.42 0.68 52.37
CA THR A 13 -9.92 0.93 50.98
C THR A 13 -10.30 2.36 50.56
N ASP A 14 -9.90 2.91 49.41
CA ASP A 14 -10.07 2.37 48.06
C ASP A 14 -9.18 3.11 47.02
N SER A 15 -9.06 2.44 45.90
CA SER A 15 -8.39 2.64 44.62
C SER A 15 -8.93 3.82 43.79
N SER A 16 -8.04 4.55 43.11
CA SER A 16 -8.31 5.05 41.75
C SER A 16 -7.00 5.50 41.07
N SER A 17 -6.30 4.62 40.34
CA SER A 17 -6.39 4.47 38.86
C SER A 17 -6.14 5.78 38.06
N GLY A 18 -4.86 6.14 37.92
CA GLY A 18 -4.34 6.93 36.81
C GLY A 18 -3.78 5.98 35.76
N VAL A 19 -4.60 5.72 34.74
CA VAL A 19 -4.54 4.62 33.79
C VAL A 19 -3.26 4.67 32.94
N MET A 20 -2.43 3.63 33.06
CA MET A 20 -1.67 3.14 31.92
C MET A 20 -2.68 2.62 30.91
N ALA A 21 -2.81 3.28 29.76
CA ALA A 21 -3.51 2.71 28.61
C ALA A 21 -2.79 1.39 28.29
N SER A 22 -3.46 0.31 28.66
CA SER A 22 -2.94 -1.04 28.72
C SER A 22 -2.60 -1.52 27.33
N VAL A 23 -1.45 -2.18 27.24
CA VAL A 23 -0.93 -2.96 26.11
C VAL A 23 -1.95 -3.97 25.52
N ASP A 24 -3.09 -4.14 26.19
CA ASP A 24 -4.22 -4.99 25.80
C ASP A 24 -5.01 -4.51 24.56
N GLU A 25 -5.19 -3.19 24.35
CA GLU A 25 -5.93 -2.71 23.16
C GLU A 25 -5.17 -2.98 21.86
N THR A 26 -3.83 -2.89 21.91
CA THR A 26 -2.97 -3.22 20.76
C THR A 26 -2.93 -4.72 20.45
N ILE A 27 -3.08 -5.57 21.47
CA ILE A 27 -3.12 -7.03 21.30
C ILE A 27 -4.49 -7.46 20.72
N SER A 28 -5.58 -6.81 21.13
CA SER A 28 -6.92 -7.10 20.62
C SER A 28 -7.06 -6.79 19.12
N MET A 29 -6.44 -5.70 18.63
CA MET A 29 -6.43 -5.39 17.18
C MET A 29 -5.58 -6.39 16.36
N LEU A 30 -4.48 -6.92 16.92
CA LEU A 30 -3.64 -7.93 16.27
C LEU A 30 -4.31 -9.31 16.23
N GLN A 31 -5.04 -9.69 17.28
CA GLN A 31 -5.79 -10.95 17.32
C GLN A 31 -6.97 -10.94 16.36
N THR A 32 -7.68 -9.80 16.24
CA THR A 32 -8.77 -9.64 15.24
C THR A 32 -8.24 -9.77 13.80
N PHE A 33 -7.01 -9.33 13.53
CA PHE A 33 -6.39 -9.44 12.21
C PHE A 33 -5.98 -10.89 11.88
N LEU A 34 -5.45 -11.62 12.87
CA LEU A 34 -5.09 -13.05 12.75
C LEU A 34 -6.32 -13.97 12.61
N GLU A 35 -7.46 -13.60 13.20
CA GLU A 35 -8.71 -14.36 13.03
C GLU A 35 -9.40 -14.07 11.68
N SER A 36 -9.24 -12.87 11.12
CA SER A 36 -9.78 -12.52 9.79
C SER A 36 -9.07 -13.22 8.63
N THR A 37 -7.87 -13.76 8.85
CA THR A 37 -7.09 -14.49 7.83
C THR A 37 -7.40 -16.00 7.79
N ASN A 38 -8.14 -16.53 8.77
CA ASN A 38 -8.38 -17.97 8.90
C ASN A 38 -9.83 -18.41 8.56
N ALA A 39 -10.62 -17.55 7.91
CA ALA A 39 -12.03 -17.77 7.60
C ALA A 39 -12.39 -17.59 6.10
N GLN A 40 -11.53 -18.10 5.22
CA GLN A 40 -11.82 -18.25 3.78
C GLN A 40 -11.41 -19.66 3.30
N GLU A 41 -11.93 -20.70 3.94
CA GLU A 41 -12.07 -22.04 3.35
C GLU A 41 -13.57 -22.38 3.30
N GLU A 42 -14.22 -22.03 2.19
CA GLU A 42 -15.38 -22.79 1.67
C GLU A 42 -15.36 -22.68 0.14
N VAL A 43 -14.59 -23.57 -0.48
CA VAL A 43 -14.67 -23.86 -1.92
C VAL A 43 -15.98 -24.58 -2.20
N LYS A 44 -16.98 -23.84 -2.69
CA LYS A 44 -18.10 -24.43 -3.43
C LYS A 44 -17.70 -24.58 -4.89
N SER A 45 -17.44 -25.84 -5.26
CA SER A 45 -17.37 -26.33 -6.63
C SER A 45 -18.59 -25.87 -7.43
N PHE A 46 -18.36 -25.13 -8.51
CA PHE A 46 -19.30 -24.96 -9.61
C PHE A 46 -18.52 -25.20 -10.90
N GLU A 47 -18.67 -26.42 -11.41
CA GLU A 47 -18.27 -26.81 -12.76
C GLU A 47 -19.31 -26.22 -13.73
N ASP A 48 -18.88 -25.36 -14.66
CA ASP A 48 -18.93 -25.65 -16.11
C ASP A 48 -18.59 -24.41 -16.97
N ASP A 49 -17.72 -24.67 -17.94
CA ASP A 49 -17.53 -24.05 -19.26
C ASP A 49 -16.79 -22.71 -19.48
N GLU A 50 -15.52 -22.89 -19.89
CA GLU A 50 -14.72 -22.14 -20.88
C GLU A 50 -14.53 -20.61 -20.75
N VAL A 51 -13.54 -20.20 -19.94
CA VAL A 51 -12.71 -19.02 -20.23
C VAL A 51 -11.25 -19.24 -19.76
N ALA A 52 -10.61 -20.29 -20.25
CA ALA A 52 -9.24 -20.65 -19.88
C ALA A 52 -8.21 -20.02 -20.84
N ALA A 53 -7.64 -18.86 -20.46
CA ALA A 53 -6.23 -18.49 -20.65
C ALA A 53 -5.99 -17.05 -20.17
N ASN A 54 -5.30 -16.88 -19.03
CA ASN A 54 -4.50 -15.71 -18.57
C ASN A 54 -4.73 -15.22 -17.12
N VAL A 55 -5.63 -15.82 -16.34
CA VAL A 55 -5.88 -15.35 -14.95
C VAL A 55 -5.00 -16.05 -13.89
N SER A 56 -4.28 -17.12 -14.23
CA SER A 56 -3.60 -17.98 -13.25
C SER A 56 -2.13 -17.67 -12.95
N ASP A 57 -1.51 -16.67 -13.59
CA ASP A 57 -0.05 -16.42 -13.48
C ASP A 57 0.34 -15.35 -12.43
N TRP A 58 -0.66 -14.77 -11.74
CA TRP A 58 -0.43 -13.66 -10.80
C TRP A 58 -0.11 -14.13 -9.38
N SER A 59 -0.38 -15.40 -9.07
CA SER A 59 -0.12 -16.00 -7.75
C SER A 59 1.33 -16.45 -7.56
N GLU A 60 2.09 -16.71 -8.63
CA GLU A 60 3.48 -17.19 -8.53
C GLU A 60 4.53 -16.07 -8.56
N THR A 61 4.16 -14.85 -8.97
CA THR A 61 5.10 -13.71 -9.01
C THR A 61 5.06 -12.85 -7.72
N SER A 62 4.13 -13.07 -6.78
CA SER A 62 4.12 -12.32 -5.52
C SER A 62 5.11 -12.95 -4.53
N SER A 63 6.36 -12.51 -4.55
CA SER A 63 7.36 -12.87 -3.55
C SER A 63 7.12 -12.14 -2.21
N GLY A 64 5.88 -12.20 -1.71
CA GLY A 64 5.39 -12.17 -0.32
C GLY A 64 5.78 -11.05 0.66
N ALA A 65 6.90 -10.35 0.47
CA ALA A 65 7.47 -9.43 1.46
C ALA A 65 7.86 -8.07 0.85
N SER A 66 8.52 -8.02 -0.32
CA SER A 66 8.94 -6.75 -0.94
C SER A 66 7.80 -5.98 -1.61
N ASP A 67 6.85 -6.70 -2.20
CA ASP A 67 5.78 -6.11 -3.02
C ASP A 67 4.72 -5.47 -2.12
N SER A 68 4.53 -6.09 -0.95
CA SER A 68 3.81 -5.51 0.18
C SER A 68 4.52 -4.28 0.76
N ALA A 69 5.86 -4.23 0.73
CA ALA A 69 6.64 -3.13 1.28
C ALA A 69 6.47 -1.86 0.44
N LEU A 70 6.53 -1.97 -0.89
CA LEU A 70 6.28 -0.81 -1.76
C LEU A 70 4.83 -0.31 -1.64
N ALA A 71 3.84 -1.20 -1.67
CA ALA A 71 2.44 -0.80 -1.50
C ALA A 71 2.19 -0.14 -0.13
N SER A 72 2.78 -0.68 0.93
CA SER A 72 2.69 -0.12 2.28
C SER A 72 3.38 1.25 2.38
N ALA A 73 4.58 1.38 1.79
CA ALA A 73 5.30 2.65 1.72
C ALA A 73 4.49 3.70 0.95
N ALA A 74 3.90 3.32 -0.19
CA ALA A 74 3.07 4.18 -1.01
C ALA A 74 1.84 4.66 -0.25
N ARG A 75 1.13 3.75 0.42
CA ARG A 75 -0.03 4.11 1.26
C ARG A 75 0.36 5.08 2.37
N ASN A 76 1.45 4.83 3.08
CA ASN A 76 1.90 5.69 4.18
C ASN A 76 2.27 7.09 3.70
N VAL A 77 3.00 7.18 2.58
CA VAL A 77 3.36 8.45 1.95
C VAL A 77 2.11 9.20 1.50
N ALA A 78 1.22 8.56 0.73
CA ALA A 78 -0.02 9.14 0.26
C ALA A 78 -0.90 9.64 1.41
N MET A 79 -1.02 8.87 2.50
CA MET A 79 -1.76 9.28 3.70
C MET A 79 -1.16 10.49 4.40
N SER A 80 0.17 10.66 4.35
CA SER A 80 0.86 11.83 4.90
C SER A 80 0.79 13.08 4.01
N MET A 81 0.52 12.90 2.71
CA MET A 81 0.46 13.97 1.72
C MET A 81 -0.97 14.48 1.53
N GLY A 82 -1.80 13.68 0.85
CA GLY A 82 -3.17 14.05 0.48
C GLY A 82 -4.25 13.29 1.24
N GLY A 83 -3.90 12.20 1.93
CA GLY A 83 -4.91 11.31 2.51
C GLY A 83 -5.77 10.71 1.41
N SER A 84 -7.04 11.10 1.38
CA SER A 84 -8.00 10.73 0.33
C SER A 84 -8.24 11.84 -0.69
N ASN A 85 -7.46 12.93 -0.68
CA ASN A 85 -7.62 14.06 -1.61
C ASN A 85 -6.34 14.26 -2.44
N PRO A 86 -6.45 14.38 -3.78
CA PRO A 86 -5.29 14.63 -4.63
C PRO A 86 -4.67 16.01 -4.38
N THR A 87 -3.34 16.08 -4.41
CA THR A 87 -2.55 17.31 -4.20
C THR A 87 -1.86 17.81 -5.46
N GLY A 88 -1.78 16.98 -6.51
CA GLY A 88 -1.09 17.27 -7.76
C GLY A 88 0.38 16.82 -7.78
N TYR A 89 0.85 16.15 -6.72
CA TYR A 89 2.25 15.73 -6.57
C TYR A 89 2.45 14.22 -6.76
N CYS A 90 1.66 13.58 -7.63
CA CYS A 90 1.64 12.12 -7.83
C CYS A 90 3.04 11.50 -7.99
N LEU A 91 3.90 12.10 -8.83
CA LEU A 91 5.28 11.65 -9.02
C LEU A 91 6.12 11.78 -7.74
N GLY A 92 5.93 12.85 -6.97
CA GLY A 92 6.63 13.03 -5.70
C GLY A 92 6.26 11.95 -4.68
N GLY A 93 4.97 11.61 -4.58
CA GLY A 93 4.49 10.54 -3.70
C GLY A 93 5.06 9.17 -4.09
N VAL A 94 4.98 8.81 -5.38
CA VAL A 94 5.54 7.55 -5.88
C VAL A 94 7.07 7.50 -5.73
N ASN A 95 7.77 8.59 -6.02
CA ASN A 95 9.22 8.68 -5.85
C ASN A 95 9.63 8.46 -4.37
N GLN A 96 8.94 9.12 -3.43
CA GLN A 96 9.21 8.92 -2.00
C GLN A 96 8.92 7.48 -1.56
N ALA A 97 7.85 6.87 -2.08
CA ALA A 97 7.51 5.47 -1.78
C ALA A 97 8.58 4.49 -2.28
N LEU A 98 9.06 4.67 -3.53
CA LEU A 98 10.14 3.87 -4.10
C LEU A 98 11.43 3.99 -3.29
N ARG A 99 11.81 5.21 -2.92
CA ARG A 99 12.99 5.47 -2.08
C ARG A 99 12.86 4.85 -0.70
N ASN A 100 11.68 4.90 -0.10
CA ASN A 100 11.41 4.25 1.19
C ASN A 100 11.50 2.72 1.12
N ALA A 101 11.04 2.12 0.01
CA ALA A 101 10.99 0.66 -0.14
C ALA A 101 12.32 0.05 -0.59
N TYR A 102 13.03 0.73 -1.50
CA TYR A 102 14.20 0.17 -2.19
C TYR A 102 15.47 1.03 -2.11
N GLY A 103 15.40 2.25 -1.56
CA GLY A 103 16.53 3.16 -1.43
C GLY A 103 16.67 4.18 -2.55
N GLU A 104 17.65 5.07 -2.41
CA GLU A 104 17.86 6.26 -3.27
C GLU A 104 18.10 5.93 -4.75
N GLU A 105 18.64 4.75 -5.05
CA GLU A 105 18.90 4.30 -6.42
C GLU A 105 17.62 4.07 -7.24
N PHE A 106 16.47 3.88 -6.57
CA PHE A 106 15.14 3.81 -7.19
C PHE A 106 14.43 5.18 -7.23
N GLY A 107 15.18 6.28 -7.09
CA GLY A 107 14.66 7.63 -7.23
C GLY A 107 14.23 7.97 -8.66
N LEU A 108 13.07 8.59 -8.79
CA LEU A 108 12.55 9.17 -10.02
C LEU A 108 12.84 10.69 -10.04
N TRP A 109 13.65 11.15 -10.98
CA TRP A 109 14.13 12.54 -11.07
C TRP A 109 13.47 13.34 -12.20
N GLN A 110 12.44 12.77 -12.81
CA GLN A 110 11.74 13.36 -13.94
C GLN A 110 10.85 14.53 -13.48
N ALA A 111 10.49 15.40 -14.42
CA ALA A 111 9.61 16.54 -14.13
C ALA A 111 8.12 16.15 -14.22
N SER A 112 7.77 15.05 -14.89
CA SER A 112 6.39 14.64 -15.13
C SER A 112 6.25 13.11 -15.11
N ALA A 113 5.06 12.63 -14.76
CA ALA A 113 4.80 11.21 -14.53
C ALA A 113 5.08 10.37 -15.78
N TYR A 114 4.61 10.82 -16.96
CA TYR A 114 4.80 10.09 -18.22
C TYR A 114 6.28 9.88 -18.60
N GLN A 115 7.17 10.77 -18.14
CA GLN A 115 8.60 10.69 -18.45
C GLN A 115 9.29 9.55 -17.70
N THR A 116 8.63 8.93 -16.72
CA THR A 116 9.20 7.83 -15.94
C THR A 116 9.23 6.51 -16.70
N VAL A 117 8.38 6.34 -17.72
CA VAL A 117 8.27 5.11 -18.52
C VAL A 117 9.63 4.57 -19.03
N PRO A 118 10.50 5.37 -19.71
CA PRO A 118 11.82 4.88 -20.12
C PRO A 118 12.74 4.52 -18.93
N VAL A 119 12.58 5.16 -17.77
CA VAL A 119 13.38 4.85 -16.57
C VAL A 119 12.96 3.54 -15.93
N LEU A 120 11.65 3.28 -15.85
CA LEU A 120 11.10 2.02 -15.35
C LEU A 120 11.48 0.82 -16.24
N ARG A 121 11.85 1.06 -17.51
CA ARG A 121 12.38 0.07 -18.47
C ARG A 121 13.90 -0.11 -18.39
N SER A 122 14.58 0.51 -17.44
CA SER A 122 16.03 0.46 -17.29
C SER A 122 16.45 0.03 -15.88
N GLU A 123 17.72 -0.34 -15.70
CA GLU A 123 18.26 -0.61 -14.35
C GLU A 123 18.25 0.67 -13.49
N PRO A 124 18.00 0.57 -12.17
CA PRO A 124 17.82 -0.67 -11.42
C PRO A 124 16.37 -1.24 -11.46
N PHE A 125 15.42 -0.54 -12.09
CA PHE A 125 14.00 -0.92 -12.07
C PHE A 125 13.74 -2.28 -12.72
N THR A 126 14.43 -2.60 -13.80
CA THR A 126 14.30 -3.90 -14.47
C THR A 126 14.74 -5.08 -13.60
N SER A 127 15.48 -4.87 -12.51
CA SER A 127 15.77 -5.93 -11.52
C SER A 127 14.57 -6.26 -10.63
N LYS A 128 13.62 -5.33 -10.45
CA LYS A 128 12.46 -5.46 -9.54
C LYS A 128 11.12 -5.56 -10.25
N PHE A 129 11.03 -5.05 -11.46
CA PHE A 129 9.76 -4.95 -12.19
C PHE A 129 9.85 -5.57 -13.58
N LYS A 130 8.72 -6.09 -14.04
CA LYS A 130 8.48 -6.46 -15.44
C LYS A 130 7.34 -5.61 -15.99
N GLU A 131 7.51 -5.06 -17.19
CA GLU A 131 6.41 -4.41 -17.89
C GLU A 131 5.46 -5.46 -18.46
N VAL A 132 4.15 -5.25 -18.29
CA VAL A 132 3.10 -6.13 -18.80
C VAL A 132 2.04 -5.33 -19.53
N LYS A 133 1.30 -6.01 -20.41
CA LYS A 133 0.10 -5.48 -21.03
C LYS A 133 -1.11 -6.13 -20.39
N VAL A 134 -1.98 -5.31 -19.83
CA VAL A 134 -3.26 -5.69 -19.23
C VAL A 134 -4.33 -4.75 -19.78
N SER A 135 -5.58 -5.19 -19.83
CA SER A 135 -6.69 -4.33 -20.19
C SER A 135 -7.08 -3.39 -19.04
N ARG A 136 -7.88 -2.36 -19.32
CA ARG A 136 -8.25 -1.35 -18.32
C ARG A 136 -9.10 -1.91 -17.18
N ASP A 137 -9.92 -2.90 -17.47
CA ASP A 137 -10.76 -3.63 -16.52
C ASP A 137 -9.96 -4.57 -15.61
N GLU A 138 -8.74 -4.93 -15.99
CA GLU A 138 -7.82 -5.70 -15.16
C GLU A 138 -7.04 -4.84 -14.15
N LEU A 139 -6.96 -3.52 -14.36
CA LEU A 139 -6.18 -2.62 -13.50
C LEU A 139 -6.53 -2.73 -12.00
N PRO A 140 -7.81 -2.83 -11.57
CA PRO A 140 -8.15 -3.01 -10.16
C PRO A 140 -7.63 -4.30 -9.53
N ASN A 141 -7.27 -5.30 -10.35
CA ASN A 141 -6.78 -6.61 -9.90
C ASN A 141 -5.25 -6.68 -9.87
N LEU A 142 -4.55 -5.58 -10.14
CA LEU A 142 -3.10 -5.55 -10.12
C LEU A 142 -2.55 -5.93 -8.73
N PRO A 143 -1.46 -6.73 -8.68
CA PRO A 143 -0.84 -7.10 -7.42
C PRO A 143 -0.30 -5.85 -6.72
N ALA A 144 -0.29 -5.90 -5.38
CA ALA A 144 0.27 -4.86 -4.55
C ALA A 144 1.70 -4.51 -4.99
N GLY A 145 2.01 -3.23 -5.12
CA GLY A 145 3.32 -2.74 -5.55
C GLY A 145 3.45 -2.53 -7.06
N SER A 146 2.45 -2.90 -7.87
CA SER A 146 2.47 -2.58 -9.31
C SER A 146 2.46 -1.08 -9.55
N ILE A 147 3.27 -0.60 -10.48
CA ILE A 147 3.31 0.81 -10.88
C ILE A 147 2.49 0.97 -12.15
N VAL A 148 1.55 1.91 -12.14
CA VAL A 148 0.78 2.31 -13.32
C VAL A 148 1.20 3.72 -13.70
N VAL A 149 1.63 3.90 -14.95
CA VAL A 149 1.98 5.21 -15.52
C VAL A 149 1.03 5.52 -16.66
N TRP A 150 0.28 6.60 -16.52
CA TRP A 150 -0.54 7.17 -17.59
C TRP A 150 0.26 8.24 -18.32
N ASP A 151 0.24 8.18 -19.66
CA ASP A 151 0.87 9.18 -20.52
C ASP A 151 0.15 10.53 -20.42
N GLN A 152 0.74 11.56 -21.01
CA GLN A 152 0.12 12.87 -21.15
C GLN A 152 -1.06 12.83 -22.12
N SER A 153 -2.08 13.63 -21.83
CA SER A 153 -3.20 13.92 -22.74
C SER A 153 -3.52 15.41 -22.72
N PRO A 154 -4.33 15.94 -23.65
CA PRO A 154 -4.67 17.37 -23.66
C PRO A 154 -5.24 17.90 -22.32
N GLY A 155 -5.98 17.07 -21.57
CA GLY A 155 -6.48 17.41 -20.24
C GLY A 155 -5.49 17.13 -19.10
N HIS A 156 -4.43 16.37 -19.37
CA HIS A 156 -3.49 15.87 -18.37
C HIS A 156 -2.03 15.96 -18.88
N PRO A 157 -1.46 17.17 -19.03
CA PRO A 157 -0.16 17.37 -19.69
C PRO A 157 1.02 16.74 -18.94
N HIS A 158 0.87 16.41 -17.65
CA HIS A 158 1.93 15.79 -16.84
C HIS A 158 1.79 14.27 -16.70
N GLY A 159 0.74 13.66 -17.27
CA GLY A 159 0.40 12.26 -17.04
C GLY A 159 -0.11 11.99 -15.61
N HIS A 160 -0.03 10.74 -15.18
CA HIS A 160 -0.26 10.32 -13.79
C HIS A 160 0.55 9.07 -13.49
N ILE A 161 0.99 8.92 -12.24
CA ILE A 161 1.68 7.72 -11.79
C ILE A 161 1.14 7.32 -10.43
N SER A 162 0.91 6.02 -10.25
CA SER A 162 0.41 5.46 -9.00
C SER A 162 0.99 4.07 -8.75
N ILE A 163 0.91 3.63 -7.50
CA ILE A 163 1.26 2.28 -7.06
C ILE A 163 -0.04 1.57 -6.65
N ALA A 164 -0.32 0.41 -7.22
CA ALA A 164 -1.46 -0.43 -6.86
C ALA A 164 -1.30 -0.98 -5.44
N LEU A 165 -2.37 -0.95 -4.66
CA LEU A 165 -2.40 -1.45 -3.28
C LEU A 165 -2.84 -2.92 -3.18
N GLY A 166 -3.17 -3.57 -4.30
CA GLY A 166 -3.59 -4.98 -4.34
C GLY A 166 -5.04 -5.24 -3.93
N ASN A 167 -5.83 -4.19 -3.71
CA ASN A 167 -7.22 -4.28 -3.25
C ASN A 167 -8.17 -3.37 -4.06
N GLY A 168 -7.87 -3.15 -5.34
CA GLY A 168 -8.62 -2.23 -6.19
C GLY A 168 -8.39 -0.74 -5.93
N GLN A 169 -7.45 -0.41 -5.03
CA GLN A 169 -7.02 0.97 -4.79
C GLN A 169 -5.60 1.22 -5.31
N GLU A 170 -5.29 2.49 -5.53
CA GLU A 170 -3.98 2.99 -5.87
C GLU A 170 -3.52 4.05 -4.87
N ALA A 171 -2.21 4.23 -4.78
CA ALA A 171 -1.57 5.30 -4.01
C ALA A 171 -0.62 6.09 -4.91
N SER A 172 -0.79 7.41 -4.95
CA SER A 172 0.14 8.36 -5.55
C SER A 172 0.60 9.36 -4.47
N ASP A 173 0.14 10.60 -4.58
CA ASP A 173 0.11 11.63 -3.54
C ASP A 173 -1.15 11.56 -2.66
N TYR A 174 -2.09 10.68 -3.00
CA TYR A 174 -3.29 10.36 -2.23
C TYR A 174 -3.66 8.89 -2.46
N VAL A 175 -4.56 8.35 -1.63
CA VAL A 175 -5.15 7.02 -1.81
C VAL A 175 -6.53 7.15 -2.42
N GLY A 176 -6.79 6.40 -3.48
CA GLY A 176 -8.06 6.37 -4.18
C GLY A 176 -8.34 5.04 -4.85
N SER A 177 -9.53 4.88 -5.45
CA SER A 177 -9.81 3.73 -6.32
C SER A 177 -8.85 3.70 -7.50
N GLN A 178 -8.47 2.50 -7.93
CA GLN A 178 -7.59 2.29 -9.08
C GLN A 178 -8.17 2.98 -10.32
N MET A 179 -7.37 3.85 -10.94
CA MET A 179 -7.81 4.59 -12.12
C MET A 179 -7.96 3.64 -13.32
N THR A 180 -9.09 3.73 -14.03
CA THR A 180 -9.37 2.91 -15.23
C THR A 180 -9.80 3.72 -16.46
N THR A 181 -10.21 4.98 -16.29
CA THR A 181 -10.93 5.73 -17.33
C THR A 181 -10.18 6.94 -17.91
N ARG A 182 -8.87 7.06 -17.71
CA ARG A 182 -8.13 8.23 -18.24
C ARG A 182 -8.02 8.19 -19.77
N ASP A 183 -8.05 9.36 -20.37
CA ASP A 183 -7.95 9.59 -21.81
C ASP A 183 -6.49 9.60 -22.31
N ALA A 184 -5.70 8.63 -21.84
CA ALA A 184 -4.29 8.47 -22.20
C ALA A 184 -3.94 7.00 -22.39
N GLU A 185 -2.84 6.75 -23.10
CA GLU A 185 -2.13 5.48 -23.06
C GLU A 185 -1.58 5.25 -21.64
N TYR A 186 -1.35 3.98 -21.29
CA TYR A 186 -0.79 3.63 -19.99
C TYR A 186 0.18 2.46 -20.09
N TYR A 187 1.02 2.35 -19.08
CA TYR A 187 2.06 1.35 -18.93
C TYR A 187 1.97 0.77 -17.53
N VAL A 188 2.11 -0.55 -17.43
CA VAL A 188 2.01 -1.27 -16.16
C VAL A 188 3.30 -2.03 -15.91
N PHE A 189 3.88 -1.79 -14.74
CA PHE A 189 5.10 -2.44 -14.27
C PHE A 189 4.75 -3.23 -13.01
N VAL A 190 4.77 -4.55 -13.10
CA VAL A 190 4.41 -5.42 -11.98
C VAL A 190 5.69 -5.92 -11.30
N PRO A 191 5.67 -6.14 -9.97
CA PRO A 191 6.80 -6.73 -9.26
C PRO A 191 7.19 -8.12 -9.83
N LYS A 192 8.43 -8.53 -9.58
CA LYS A 192 9.03 -9.80 -10.01
C LYS A 192 9.19 -10.80 -8.87
#